data_AF-A0AAW0S9F2-F1
#
_entry.id   AF-A0AAW0S9F2-F1
#
_cell.length_a   1.000
_cell.length_b   1.000
_cell.length_c   1.000
_cell.angle_alpha   90.00
_cell.angle_beta   90.00
_cell.angle_gamma   90.00
#
_symmetry.space_group_name_H-M   'P 1'
#
loop_
_entity.id
_entity.type
_entity.pdbx_description
1 polymer ?
#
loop_
_entity_poly.entity_id
_entity_poly.type
_entity_poly.pdbx_seq_one_letter_code
_entity_poly.pdbx_strand_id
1 'polypeptide(L)' 'MPLLGQLPLDPRVAQACDEGTNIPTQEPDAAVTQAYKDIANKIKEYCDAQSQEAT' A
#
# COMPACT_ATOMS: atom_id res chain seq x y z
N MET A 1 -3.81 -11.28 14.82
CA MET A 1 -3.35 -10.14 13.99
C MET A 1 -4.51 -9.63 13.15
N PRO A 2 -4.75 -8.31 13.06
CA PRO A 2 -5.79 -7.75 12.21
C PRO A 2 -5.40 -7.80 10.73
N LEU A 3 -6.37 -7.97 9.84
CA LEU A 3 -6.17 -7.88 8.40
C LEU A 3 -6.03 -6.41 7.97
N LEU A 4 -4.90 -6.03 7.36
CA LEU A 4 -4.64 -4.66 6.92
C LEU A 4 -5.33 -4.32 5.59
N GLY A 5 -5.42 -5.30 4.67
CA GLY A 5 -6.08 -5.14 3.39
C GLY A 5 -5.85 -6.34 2.48
N GLN A 6 -6.29 -6.22 1.24
CA GLN A 6 -6.15 -7.22 0.19
C GLN A 6 -5.67 -6.54 -1.07
N LEU A 7 -4.76 -7.19 -1.80
CA LEU A 7 -4.25 -6.72 -3.07
C LEU A 7 -4.88 -7.56 -4.20
N PRO A 8 -5.44 -6.93 -5.26
CA PRO A 8 -5.89 -7.68 -6.42
C PRO A 8 -4.70 -8.33 -7.13
N LEU A 9 -4.94 -9.47 -7.79
CA LEU A 9 -3.92 -10.10 -8.63
C LEU A 9 -3.76 -9.27 -9.91
N ASP A 10 -2.61 -8.62 -10.05
CA ASP A 10 -2.29 -7.78 -11.20
C ASP A 10 -0.90 -8.16 -11.76
N PRO A 11 -0.81 -8.72 -12.98
CA PRO A 11 0.46 -9.15 -13.59
C PRO A 11 1.49 -8.02 -13.69
N ARG A 12 1.03 -6.76 -13.77
CA ARG A 12 1.91 -5.60 -13.83
C ARG A 12 2.78 -5.52 -12.58
N VAL A 13 2.28 -5.95 -11.41
CA VAL A 13 3.05 -5.99 -10.14
C VAL A 13 4.30 -6.82 -10.28
N ALA A 14 4.19 -8.04 -10.80
CA ALA A 14 5.34 -8.91 -11.01
C ALA A 14 6.34 -8.26 -11.98
N GLN A 15 5.84 -7.73 -13.11
CA GLN A 15 6.68 -7.06 -14.10
C GLN A 15 7.43 -5.86 -13.51
N ALA A 16 6.74 -4.98 -12.78
CA ALA A 16 7.37 -3.82 -12.18
C ALA A 16 8.41 -4.20 -11.11
N CYS A 17 8.18 -5.27 -10.36
CA CYS A 17 9.16 -5.82 -9.44
C CYS A 17 10.42 -6.31 -10.16
N ASP A 18 10.27 -6.99 -11.30
CA ASP A 18 11.39 -7.47 -12.11
C ASP A 18 12.17 -6.32 -12.76
N GLU A 19 11.47 -5.28 -13.21
CA GLU A 19 12.06 -4.08 -13.85
C GLU A 19 12.59 -3.06 -12.84
N GLY A 20 12.32 -3.22 -11.54
CA GLY A 20 12.68 -2.26 -10.50
C GLY A 20 11.90 -0.94 -10.57
N THR A 21 10.67 -0.98 -11.08
CA THR A 21 9.81 0.19 -11.27
C THR A 21 8.68 0.25 -10.23
N ASN A 22 8.03 1.42 -10.10
CA ASN A 22 7.04 1.67 -9.05
C ASN A 22 5.64 1.91 -9.67
N ILE A 23 4.78 0.89 -9.57
CA ILE A 23 3.40 0.93 -10.09
C ILE A 23 2.56 2.04 -9.48
N PRO A 24 2.52 2.24 -8.15
CA PRO A 24 1.78 3.34 -7.56
C PRO A 24 2.02 4.72 -8.18
N THR A 25 3.23 4.96 -8.70
CA THR A 25 3.60 6.21 -9.38
C THR A 25 3.21 6.22 -10.85
N GLN A 26 3.33 5.08 -11.54
CA GLN A 26 3.05 4.97 -12.97
C GLN A 26 1.54 4.91 -13.27
N GLU A 27 0.80 4.19 -12.42
CA GLU A 27 -0.61 3.86 -12.61
C GLU A 27 -1.42 4.30 -11.38
N PRO A 28 -1.57 5.62 -11.15
CA PRO A 28 -2.17 6.16 -9.93
C PRO A 28 -3.62 5.71 -9.71
N ASP A 29 -4.35 5.43 -10.80
CA ASP A 29 -5.78 5.10 -10.80
C ASP A 29 -6.05 3.58 -10.87
N ALA A 30 -5.01 2.75 -10.96
CA ALA A 30 -5.19 1.30 -10.97
C ALA A 30 -5.69 0.80 -9.61
N ALA A 31 -6.56 -0.23 -9.63
CA ALA A 31 -7.12 -0.83 -8.41
C ALA A 31 -6.02 -1.33 -7.44
N VAL A 32 -4.92 -1.85 -7.99
CA VAL A 32 -3.77 -2.30 -7.21
C VAL A 32 -3.07 -1.15 -6.48
N THR A 33 -2.93 0.00 -7.13
CA THR A 33 -2.35 1.21 -6.56
C THR A 33 -3.19 1.76 -5.43
N GLN A 34 -4.52 1.79 -5.61
CA GLN A 34 -5.43 2.25 -4.56
C GLN A 34 -5.37 1.31 -3.35
N ALA A 35 -5.35 0.00 -3.55
CA ALA A 35 -5.18 -0.97 -2.47
C ALA A 35 -3.84 -0.81 -1.72
N TYR A 36 -2.73 -0.54 -2.42
CA TYR A 36 -1.45 -0.22 -1.78
C TYR A 36 -1.53 1.04 -0.91
N LYS A 37 -2.13 2.12 -1.43
CA LYS A 37 -2.32 3.38 -0.71
C LYS A 37 -3.16 3.19 0.55
N ASP A 38 -4.26 2.46 0.46
CA ASP A 38 -5.14 2.19 1.59
C ASP A 38 -4.44 1.41 2.71
N ILE A 39 -3.66 0.38 2.37
CA ILE A 39 -2.87 -0.38 3.34
C ILE A 39 -1.83 0.51 4.02
N ALA A 40 -1.09 1.31 3.23
CA ALA A 40 -0.07 2.21 3.76
C ALA A 40 -0.68 3.28 4.70
N ASN A 41 -1.84 3.84 4.35
CA ASN A 41 -2.54 4.81 5.17
C ASN A 41 -2.98 4.22 6.51
N LYS A 42 -3.53 2.99 6.53
CA LYS A 42 -3.90 2.32 7.79
C LYS A 42 -2.70 2.09 8.71
N ILE A 43 -1.55 1.71 8.15
CA ILE A 43 -0.31 1.54 8.92
C ILE A 43 0.14 2.89 9.49
N LYS A 44 0.10 3.94 8.67
CA LYS A 44 0.45 5.30 9.10
C LYS A 44 -0.45 5.76 10.23
N GLU A 45 -1.77 5.66 10.07
CA GLU A 45 -2.76 6.03 11.10
C GLU A 45 -2.52 5.30 12.42
N TYR A 46 -2.22 3.99 12.36
CA TYR A 46 -1.88 3.21 13.54
C TYR A 46 -0.62 3.74 14.25
N CYS A 47 0.46 3.99 13.50
CA CYS A 47 1.71 4.51 14.05
C CYS A 47 1.55 5.93 14.61
N ASP A 48 0.78 6.78 13.93
CA ASP A 48 0.51 8.16 14.35
C ASP A 48 -0.27 8.17 15.67
N ALA A 49 -1.28 7.30 15.81
CA ALA A 49 -2.03 7.14 17.06
C ALA A 49 -1.15 6.67 18.23
N GLN A 50 -0.26 5.69 17.99
CA GLN A 50 0.67 5.21 19.02
C GLN A 50 1.70 6.28 19.43
N SER A 51 2.11 7.13 18.49
CA SER A 51 3.03 8.25 18.77
C SER A 51 2.37 9.32 19.65
N GLN A 52 1.04 9.45 19.61
CA GLN A 52 0.27 10.40 20.41
C GLN A 52 -0.05 9.90 21.83
N GLU A 53 -0.16 8.58 22.04
CA GLU A 53 -0.37 7.97 23.38
C GLU A 53 0.89 7.95 24.26
N ALA A 54 2.07 8.19 23.68
CA ALA A 54 3.35 8.20 24.40
C ALA A 54 3.74 9.58 24.97
N THR A 55 2.84 10.57 24.96
CA THR A 55 3.01 11.91 25.56
C THR A 55 1.99 12.12 26.67
#